data_AF-Q98QV9-F1
#
_entry.id   AF-Q98QV9-F1
#
_cell.length_a   1.000
_cell.length_b   1.000
_cell.length_c   1.000
_cell.angle_alpha   90.00
_cell.angle_beta   90.00
_cell.angle_gamma   90.00
#
_symmetry.space_group_name_H-M   'P 1'
#
loop_
_entity.id
_entity.type
_entity.pdbx_description
1 polymer ?
#
loop_
_entity_poly.entity_id
_entity_poly.type
_entity_poly.pdbx_seq_one_letter_code
_entity_poly.pdbx_strand_id
1 'polypeptide(L)'
;MLKSKKIILAAIAATGGTIVAVGGATTYLVLSNKQNGEQGQQSNPNTNSETNPETNPENKPDTSPTPNPETKPDNTPQTGPKTDPNTLESKIQSITKLSLKENSSIQKLASAITSEDLKDISKFSVKAGENDFQVPSDAQLSLELISGNNQVNDDAGTLEVNLKLTKGSETQSKKVKLEGLKPKLSTLEESKFSVDVTEKGKISPSQLTNEMKKLKVEGLDVDNKYDVKFEKVWVNDVEAKAKIKATISLKENPSIKRDLSLEVTGFARVNLNHAANIRWKNLSTHLKAPEFRNQILNSENKLQELRKYFDLSIPQNAKLEVVKIDLETFKLKNQFNYQLVLHYKIVRDNLDNGSDENPSSKTGKVESIQFSQYLVGFSRN
;
A
#
# COMPACT_ATOMS: atom_id res chain seq x y z
N MET A 1 -15.12 -29.51 -47.46
CA MET A 1 -15.63 -30.02 -46.16
C MET A 1 -14.66 -30.89 -45.35
N LEU A 2 -13.55 -31.43 -45.90
CA LEU A 2 -12.62 -32.28 -45.14
C LEU A 2 -11.52 -31.54 -44.34
N LYS A 3 -11.21 -30.26 -44.63
CA LYS A 3 -10.16 -29.51 -43.92
C LYS A 3 -10.60 -28.98 -42.54
N SER A 4 -11.88 -28.71 -42.34
CA SER A 4 -12.42 -28.16 -41.08
C SER A 4 -12.52 -29.18 -39.94
N LYS A 5 -12.61 -30.49 -40.25
CA LYS A 5 -12.65 -31.56 -39.25
C LYS A 5 -11.29 -31.87 -38.61
N LYS A 6 -10.17 -31.62 -39.30
CA LYS A 6 -8.82 -31.82 -38.76
C LYS A 6 -8.42 -30.77 -37.72
N ILE A 7 -8.95 -29.55 -37.81
CA ILE A 7 -8.63 -28.45 -36.88
C ILE A 7 -9.27 -28.70 -35.49
N ILE A 8 -10.46 -29.31 -35.45
CA ILE A 8 -11.15 -29.62 -34.19
C ILE A 8 -10.47 -30.78 -33.44
N LEU A 9 -9.91 -31.77 -34.15
CA LEU A 9 -9.22 -32.90 -33.52
C LEU A 9 -7.87 -32.50 -32.88
N ALA A 10 -7.17 -31.50 -33.44
CA ALA A 10 -5.87 -31.06 -32.91
C ALA A 10 -5.99 -30.25 -31.60
N ALA A 11 -7.09 -29.52 -31.41
CA ALA A 11 -7.31 -28.72 -30.20
C ALA A 11 -7.64 -29.57 -28.95
N ILE A 12 -8.10 -30.82 -29.14
CA ILE A 12 -8.58 -31.69 -28.05
C ILE A 12 -7.42 -32.44 -27.36
N ALA A 13 -6.30 -32.64 -28.04
CA ALA A 13 -5.12 -33.28 -27.44
C ALA A 13 -4.35 -32.37 -26.47
N ALA A 14 -4.54 -31.04 -26.53
CA ALA A 14 -3.80 -30.08 -25.70
C ALA A 14 -4.42 -29.85 -24.30
N THR A 15 -5.67 -30.29 -24.06
CA THR A 15 -6.42 -30.01 -22.81
C THR A 15 -6.69 -31.24 -21.94
N GLY A 16 -6.09 -32.39 -22.26
CA GLY A 16 -6.15 -33.59 -21.40
C GLY A 16 -7.53 -34.26 -21.28
N GLY A 17 -8.47 -33.97 -22.17
CA GLY A 17 -9.79 -34.61 -22.18
C GLY A 17 -9.74 -36.05 -22.69
N THR A 18 -10.42 -36.97 -22.01
CA THR A 18 -10.63 -38.36 -22.49
C THR A 18 -11.94 -38.44 -23.29
N ILE A 19 -11.89 -39.05 -24.48
CA ILE A 19 -13.08 -39.31 -25.30
C ILE A 19 -13.56 -40.74 -25.04
N VAL A 20 -14.81 -40.93 -24.63
CA VAL A 20 -15.45 -42.25 -24.59
C VAL A 20 -16.44 -42.34 -25.75
N ALA A 21 -16.19 -43.27 -26.67
CA ALA A 21 -17.10 -43.55 -27.78
C ALA A 21 -18.15 -44.58 -27.32
N VAL A 22 -19.43 -44.23 -27.44
CA VAL A 22 -20.54 -45.18 -27.32
C VAL A 22 -21.27 -45.19 -28.66
N GLY A 23 -21.46 -46.37 -29.24
CA GLY A 23 -21.94 -46.54 -30.61
C GLY A 23 -23.32 -45.91 -30.86
N GLY A 24 -23.42 -45.15 -31.95
CA GLY A 24 -24.67 -44.58 -32.47
C GLY A 24 -24.67 -43.05 -32.56
N ALA A 25 -24.14 -42.53 -33.68
CA ALA A 25 -24.28 -41.18 -34.28
C ALA A 25 -24.26 -39.89 -33.42
N THR A 26 -24.16 -39.94 -32.10
CA THR A 26 -24.18 -38.75 -31.24
C THR A 26 -23.09 -38.86 -30.18
N THR A 27 -22.04 -38.05 -30.33
CA THR A 27 -20.96 -37.94 -29.34
C THR A 27 -21.37 -36.93 -28.26
N TYR A 28 -21.45 -37.36 -27.01
CA TYR A 28 -21.58 -36.45 -25.86
C TYR A 28 -20.20 -36.15 -25.29
N LEU A 29 -19.92 -34.88 -25.02
CA LEU A 29 -18.74 -34.43 -24.29
C LEU A 29 -19.08 -34.39 -22.79
N VAL A 30 -18.47 -35.27 -22.00
CA VAL A 30 -18.49 -35.19 -20.54
C VAL A 30 -17.17 -34.56 -20.11
N LEU A 31 -17.22 -33.31 -19.62
CA LEU A 31 -16.08 -32.64 -19.00
C LEU A 31 -16.05 -33.04 -17.52
N SER A 32 -15.27 -34.07 -17.19
CA SER A 32 -14.99 -34.43 -15.80
C SER A 32 -13.69 -33.78 -15.36
N ASN A 33 -13.76 -32.78 -14.48
CA ASN A 33 -12.58 -32.28 -13.78
C ASN A 33 -12.14 -33.33 -12.75
N LYS A 34 -11.11 -34.12 -13.09
CA LYS A 34 -10.36 -34.91 -12.12
C LYS A 34 -9.52 -33.93 -11.29
N GLN A 35 -9.91 -33.70 -10.03
CA GLN A 35 -8.96 -33.18 -9.05
C GLN A 35 -7.96 -34.28 -8.73
N ASN A 36 -6.68 -34.00 -8.99
CA ASN A 36 -5.58 -34.80 -8.45
C ASN A 36 -5.61 -34.67 -6.91
N GLY A 37 -6.07 -35.71 -6.24
CA GLY A 37 -5.79 -35.93 -4.83
C GLY A 37 -4.41 -36.55 -4.73
N GLU A 38 -3.41 -35.75 -4.36
CA GLU A 38 -2.16 -36.28 -3.83
C GLU A 38 -2.44 -36.82 -2.42
N GLN A 39 -2.38 -38.15 -2.30
CA GLN A 39 -2.32 -38.85 -1.02
C GLN A 39 -0.94 -38.63 -0.41
N GLY A 40 -0.87 -37.86 0.67
CA GLY A 40 0.17 -38.00 1.69
C GLY A 40 -0.37 -38.88 2.82
N GLN A 41 0.00 -40.16 2.82
CA GLN A 41 -0.12 -41.02 4.00
C GLN A 41 0.91 -40.56 5.05
N GLN A 42 0.49 -40.34 6.31
CA GLN A 42 1.22 -40.92 7.44
C GLN A 42 0.41 -40.90 8.76
N SER A 43 0.13 -42.12 9.21
CA SER A 43 0.07 -42.63 10.58
C SER A 43 -0.50 -41.75 11.72
N ASN A 44 -1.65 -42.20 12.22
CA ASN A 44 -2.02 -42.13 13.63
C ASN A 44 -1.03 -43.01 14.44
N PRO A 45 -0.69 -42.62 15.68
CA PRO A 45 -1.22 -43.44 16.76
C PRO A 45 -1.86 -42.62 17.89
N ASN A 46 -2.95 -43.19 18.39
CA ASN A 46 -3.53 -42.97 19.70
C ASN A 46 -2.45 -42.82 20.79
N THR A 47 -2.56 -41.78 21.60
CA THR A 47 -2.37 -41.92 23.06
C THR A 47 -3.26 -40.93 23.79
N ASN A 48 -4.17 -41.52 24.54
CA ASN A 48 -4.97 -40.91 25.59
C ASN A 48 -4.04 -40.46 26.72
N SER A 49 -4.17 -39.22 27.20
CA SER A 49 -3.76 -38.85 28.56
C SER A 49 -4.60 -37.64 29.00
N GLU A 50 -5.57 -37.96 29.83
CA GLU A 50 -6.18 -37.06 30.79
C GLU A 50 -5.08 -36.34 31.58
N THR A 51 -5.24 -35.03 31.80
CA THR A 51 -5.24 -34.40 33.15
C THR A 51 -5.29 -32.87 33.02
N ASN A 52 -6.41 -32.31 33.50
CA ASN A 52 -6.43 -30.99 34.12
C ASN A 52 -5.94 -31.20 35.57
N PRO A 53 -5.11 -30.30 36.13
CA PRO A 53 -5.72 -29.24 36.92
C PRO A 53 -5.00 -27.89 36.87
N GLU A 54 -5.81 -26.86 37.12
CA GLU A 54 -5.57 -25.64 37.90
C GLU A 54 -4.15 -25.44 38.45
N THR A 55 -3.58 -24.25 38.25
CA THR A 55 -3.48 -23.25 39.33
C THR A 55 -2.82 -21.96 38.85
N ASN A 56 -3.50 -20.85 39.12
CA ASN A 56 -2.93 -19.53 39.31
C ASN A 56 -2.22 -19.52 40.67
N PRO A 57 -1.01 -18.97 40.77
CA PRO A 57 -0.70 -18.15 41.93
C PRO A 57 -0.24 -16.75 41.51
N GLU A 58 -0.95 -15.77 42.09
CA GLU A 58 -0.46 -14.45 42.42
C GLU A 58 1.01 -14.49 42.88
N ASN A 59 1.81 -13.54 42.42
CA ASN A 59 2.83 -12.92 43.27
C ASN A 59 3.25 -11.56 42.69
N LYS A 60 2.70 -10.51 43.31
CA LYS A 60 3.35 -9.19 43.43
C LYS A 60 4.58 -9.35 44.32
N PRO A 61 5.72 -8.76 43.96
CA PRO A 61 6.63 -8.19 44.95
C PRO A 61 6.39 -6.70 45.03
N ASP A 62 5.83 -6.30 46.16
CA ASP A 62 5.84 -4.95 46.69
C ASP A 62 7.20 -4.72 47.36
N THR A 63 8.09 -3.94 46.75
CA THR A 63 9.26 -3.39 47.46
C THR A 63 9.74 -2.09 46.82
N SER A 64 9.31 -0.98 47.41
CA SER A 64 10.14 0.21 47.63
C SER A 64 9.94 0.62 49.10
N PRO A 65 10.81 1.41 49.76
CA PRO A 65 12.11 1.93 49.34
C PRO A 65 13.22 1.64 50.37
N THR A 66 14.46 1.45 49.91
CA THR A 66 15.64 1.65 50.79
C THR A 66 16.28 2.99 50.46
N PRO A 67 16.43 3.90 51.45
CA PRO A 67 17.17 5.14 51.26
C PRO A 67 18.67 4.83 51.26
N ASN A 68 19.32 5.07 50.12
CA ASN A 68 20.78 5.10 50.05
C ASN A 68 21.25 6.42 50.71
N PRO A 69 22.35 6.41 51.49
CA PRO A 69 22.68 7.49 52.42
C PRO A 69 23.05 8.79 51.69
N GLU A 70 22.63 9.89 52.30
CA GLU A 70 23.06 11.26 51.98
C GLU A 70 24.59 11.36 52.01
N THR A 71 25.23 11.20 50.86
CA THR A 71 26.55 11.78 50.63
C THR A 71 26.37 13.29 50.49
N LYS A 72 26.80 14.02 51.53
CA LYS A 72 27.09 15.45 51.47
C LYS A 72 27.75 15.80 50.12
N PRO A 73 27.30 16.86 49.42
CA PRO A 73 28.13 17.46 48.40
C PRO A 73 29.39 17.98 49.09
N ASP A 74 30.53 17.39 48.76
CA ASP A 74 31.82 17.99 49.04
C ASP A 74 31.89 19.26 48.19
N ASN A 75 31.51 20.38 48.80
CA ASN A 75 31.65 21.72 48.27
C ASN A 75 33.14 22.05 48.23
N THR A 76 33.85 21.49 47.25
CA THR A 76 34.95 22.19 46.64
C THR A 76 34.36 23.04 45.52
N PRO A 77 34.36 24.38 45.63
CA PRO A 77 34.11 25.19 44.46
C PRO A 77 35.23 24.85 43.48
N GLN A 78 34.91 24.08 42.43
CA GLN A 78 35.68 24.14 41.20
C GLN A 78 35.55 25.58 40.71
N THR A 79 36.50 26.41 41.12
CA THR A 79 36.82 27.66 40.46
C THR A 79 37.34 27.29 39.07
N GLY A 80 36.41 27.00 38.15
CA GLY A 80 36.68 27.23 36.75
C GLY A 80 37.11 28.69 36.59
N PRO A 81 38.03 28.99 35.65
CA PRO A 81 38.48 30.36 35.44
C PRO A 81 37.26 31.26 35.28
N LYS A 82 37.13 32.28 36.14
CA LYS A 82 36.20 33.39 35.93
C LYS A 82 36.67 34.11 34.67
N THR A 83 36.23 33.65 33.50
CA THR A 83 36.32 34.42 32.26
C THR A 83 35.52 35.70 32.49
N ASP A 84 36.19 36.84 32.40
CA ASP A 84 35.54 38.14 32.42
C ASP A 84 34.46 38.13 31.31
N PRO A 85 33.17 38.36 31.66
CA PRO A 85 32.06 38.27 30.73
C PRO A 85 32.18 39.22 29.53
N ASN A 86 33.09 40.20 29.57
CA ASN A 86 33.36 41.13 28.49
C ASN A 86 34.51 40.74 27.54
N THR A 87 35.14 39.58 27.73
CA THR A 87 36.19 39.10 26.82
C THR A 87 35.62 38.67 25.46
N LEU A 88 36.46 38.68 24.43
CA LEU A 88 36.08 38.20 23.09
C LEU A 88 35.69 36.71 23.13
N GLU A 89 36.38 35.96 24.00
CA GLU A 89 36.14 34.54 24.25
C GLU A 89 34.77 34.29 24.89
N SER A 90 34.42 34.99 25.97
CA SER A 90 33.10 34.83 26.60
C SER A 90 31.95 35.16 25.64
N LYS A 91 32.13 36.20 24.81
CA LYS A 91 31.13 36.60 23.81
C LYS A 91 30.93 35.55 22.74
N ILE A 92 31.98 35.02 22.12
CA ILE A 92 31.81 34.00 21.08
C ILE A 92 31.28 32.68 21.67
N GLN A 93 31.63 32.35 22.91
CA GLN A 93 31.11 31.17 23.60
C GLN A 93 29.62 31.27 23.91
N SER A 94 29.07 32.48 24.09
CA SER A 94 27.63 32.70 24.30
C SER A 94 26.75 32.35 23.09
N ILE A 95 27.32 32.22 21.89
CA ILE A 95 26.58 31.89 20.67
C ILE A 95 26.10 30.45 20.74
N THR A 96 24.79 30.25 20.65
CA THR A 96 24.14 28.94 20.76
C THR A 96 23.62 28.42 19.41
N LYS A 97 23.31 29.32 18.48
CA LYS A 97 22.71 28.94 17.19
C LYS A 97 23.24 29.79 16.05
N LEU A 98 23.50 29.11 14.92
CA LEU A 98 23.83 29.72 13.64
C LEU A 98 22.91 29.09 12.58
N SER A 99 22.14 29.91 11.88
CA SER A 99 21.26 29.41 10.82
C SER A 99 21.20 30.36 9.64
N LEU A 100 20.85 29.83 8.48
CA LEU A 100 20.53 30.62 7.31
C LEU A 100 19.23 31.41 7.53
N LYS A 101 19.16 32.64 7.04
CA LYS A 101 17.90 33.41 7.00
C LYS A 101 16.97 32.86 5.91
N GLU A 102 15.66 32.91 6.14
CA GLU A 102 14.63 32.34 5.26
C GLU A 102 14.72 32.79 3.79
N ASN A 103 15.18 34.03 3.54
CA ASN A 103 15.30 34.61 2.19
C ASN A 103 16.75 34.65 1.67
N SER A 104 17.65 33.86 2.24
CA SER A 104 19.02 33.78 1.74
C SER A 104 19.05 33.18 0.33
N SER A 105 19.93 33.70 -0.52
CA SER A 105 20.16 33.16 -1.86
C SER A 105 20.87 31.79 -1.86
N ILE A 106 21.34 31.33 -0.70
CA ILE A 106 22.05 30.06 -0.55
C ILE A 106 21.03 28.93 -0.46
N GLN A 107 20.64 28.36 -1.60
CA GLN A 107 19.74 27.20 -1.68
C GLN A 107 20.48 25.92 -2.10
N LYS A 108 21.61 25.67 -1.44
CA LYS A 108 22.52 24.57 -1.78
C LYS A 108 22.50 23.48 -0.72
N LEU A 109 22.85 22.26 -1.12
CA LEU A 109 23.25 21.18 -0.20
C LEU A 109 24.47 21.62 0.61
N ALA A 110 24.65 21.04 1.79
CA ALA A 110 25.80 21.35 2.65
C ALA A 110 27.14 21.02 1.97
N SER A 111 27.20 19.91 1.22
CA SER A 111 28.36 19.49 0.44
C SER A 111 28.72 20.43 -0.72
N ALA A 112 27.79 21.28 -1.14
CA ALA A 112 27.97 22.24 -2.24
C ALA A 112 28.30 23.66 -1.76
N ILE A 113 28.41 23.88 -0.44
CA ILE A 113 28.79 25.18 0.13
C ILE A 113 30.27 25.44 -0.10
N THR A 114 30.57 26.65 -0.55
CA THR A 114 31.93 27.14 -0.79
C THR A 114 32.26 28.29 0.16
N SER A 115 33.54 28.63 0.29
CA SER A 115 33.96 29.79 1.09
C SER A 115 33.33 31.10 0.61
N GLU A 116 33.02 31.22 -0.68
CA GLU A 116 32.34 32.41 -1.24
C GLU A 116 30.92 32.56 -0.68
N ASP A 117 30.21 31.45 -0.49
CA ASP A 117 28.86 31.45 0.06
C ASP A 117 28.85 31.96 1.52
N LEU A 118 29.95 31.78 2.26
CA LEU A 118 30.08 32.14 3.66
C LEU A 118 30.59 33.57 3.92
N LYS A 119 31.05 34.30 2.88
CA LYS A 119 31.64 35.64 3.05
C LYS A 119 30.64 36.68 3.56
N ASP A 120 29.40 36.61 3.09
CA ASP A 120 28.36 37.57 3.45
C ASP A 120 27.64 37.13 4.72
N ILE A 121 28.14 37.60 5.88
CA ILE A 121 27.59 37.27 7.19
C ILE A 121 26.13 37.71 7.35
N SER A 122 25.66 38.68 6.55
CA SER A 122 24.29 39.20 6.64
C SER A 122 23.22 38.17 6.28
N LYS A 123 23.61 37.11 5.55
CA LYS A 123 22.75 35.97 5.16
C LYS A 123 22.43 35.03 6.31
N PHE A 124 23.11 35.18 7.44
CA PHE A 124 23.02 34.28 8.59
C PHE A 124 22.37 34.98 9.78
N SER A 125 21.61 34.22 10.55
CA SER A 125 21.14 34.58 11.89
C SER A 125 22.07 33.91 12.90
N VAL A 126 22.55 34.71 13.85
CA VAL A 126 23.44 34.28 14.93
C VAL A 126 22.73 34.60 16.23
N LYS A 127 22.50 33.61 17.10
CA LYS A 127 21.82 33.79 18.37
C LYS A 127 22.69 33.44 19.57
N ALA A 128 22.49 34.16 20.66
CA ALA A 128 22.99 33.83 21.98
C ALA A 128 21.80 33.55 22.91
N GLY A 129 21.54 32.26 23.15
CA GLY A 129 20.26 31.82 23.70
C GLY A 129 19.12 32.12 22.70
N GLU A 130 18.09 32.80 23.19
CA GLU A 130 16.92 33.18 22.37
C GLU A 130 17.10 34.49 21.58
N ASN A 131 18.06 35.32 22.01
CA ASN A 131 18.27 36.66 21.49
C ASN A 131 19.25 36.67 20.32
N ASP A 132 19.10 37.65 19.42
CA ASP A 132 20.09 37.91 18.38
C ASP A 132 21.43 38.31 19.00
N PHE A 133 22.51 37.74 18.47
CA PHE A 133 23.85 38.05 18.93
C PHE A 133 24.23 39.46 18.46
N GLN A 134 24.47 40.35 19.42
CA GLN A 134 24.95 41.70 19.13
C GLN A 134 26.47 41.68 19.00
N VAL A 135 26.93 41.90 17.78
CA VAL A 135 28.36 42.07 17.50
C VAL A 135 28.85 43.33 18.21
N PRO A 136 29.94 43.27 18.99
CA PRO A 136 30.57 44.47 19.53
C PRO A 136 30.90 45.46 18.42
N SER A 137 30.72 46.76 18.66
CA SER A 137 30.90 47.80 17.63
C SER A 137 32.31 47.88 17.05
N ASP A 138 33.30 47.37 17.77
CA ASP A 138 34.71 47.29 17.41
C ASP A 138 35.18 45.90 16.97
N ALA A 139 34.24 44.97 16.77
CA ALA A 139 34.51 43.59 16.36
C ALA A 139 33.79 43.21 15.06
N GLN A 140 34.28 42.17 14.40
CA GLN A 140 33.72 41.63 13.17
C GLN A 140 33.51 40.12 13.28
N LEU A 141 32.39 39.64 12.75
CA LEU A 141 32.09 38.23 12.58
C LEU A 141 32.45 37.76 11.18
N SER A 142 33.04 36.58 11.10
CA SER A 142 33.27 35.87 9.84
C SER A 142 33.09 34.37 10.01
N LEU A 143 32.84 33.69 8.90
CA LEU A 143 32.66 32.25 8.82
C LEU A 143 33.74 31.64 7.94
N GLU A 144 34.24 30.49 8.35
CA GLU A 144 35.20 29.73 7.56
C GLU A 144 34.79 28.25 7.50
N LEU A 145 34.99 27.64 6.34
CA LEU A 145 34.85 26.20 6.18
C LEU A 145 35.91 25.50 7.01
N ILE A 146 35.48 24.51 7.77
CA ILE A 146 36.41 23.58 8.40
C ILE A 146 36.81 22.56 7.32
N SER A 147 38.07 22.12 7.33
CA SER A 147 38.52 21.07 6.42
C SER A 147 38.12 19.69 6.96
N GLY A 148 37.48 18.86 6.13
CA GLY A 148 37.16 17.45 6.42
C GLY A 148 35.71 17.06 6.16
N ASN A 149 35.47 15.80 5.74
CA ASN A 149 34.15 15.33 5.31
C ASN A 149 33.12 15.16 6.46
N ASN A 150 33.56 14.96 7.70
CA ASN A 150 32.67 14.66 8.83
C ASN A 150 31.83 15.87 9.29
N GLN A 151 32.03 17.03 8.69
CA GLN A 151 31.37 18.29 9.04
C GLN A 151 30.12 18.54 8.20
N VAL A 152 29.92 17.75 7.14
CA VAL A 152 28.84 17.92 6.17
C VAL A 152 27.72 16.92 6.47
N ASN A 153 26.51 17.41 6.64
CA ASN A 153 25.32 16.57 6.70
C ASN A 153 24.25 17.11 5.73
N ASP A 154 24.26 16.56 4.52
CA ASP A 154 23.28 16.89 3.48
C ASP A 154 21.86 16.43 3.83
N ASP A 155 21.71 15.34 4.59
CA ASP A 155 20.39 14.82 4.95
C ASP A 155 19.64 15.82 5.85
N ALA A 156 20.35 16.41 6.82
CA ALA A 156 19.84 17.46 7.70
C ALA A 156 19.96 18.89 7.15
N GLY A 157 20.68 19.11 6.04
CA GLY A 157 21.00 20.46 5.57
C GLY A 157 21.81 21.24 6.61
N THR A 158 22.83 20.61 7.18
CA THR A 158 23.70 21.23 8.19
C THR A 158 25.18 21.09 7.86
N LEU A 159 25.96 22.07 8.30
CA LEU A 159 27.40 22.14 8.06
C LEU A 159 28.11 22.67 9.31
N GLU A 160 29.14 22.00 9.80
CA GLU A 160 30.01 22.59 10.83
C GLU A 160 30.97 23.60 10.20
N VAL A 161 31.00 24.80 10.78
CA VAL A 161 31.82 25.94 10.34
C VAL A 161 32.57 26.54 11.52
N ASN A 162 33.70 27.18 11.25
CA ASN A 162 34.39 28.00 12.24
C ASN A 162 33.79 29.40 12.21
N LEU A 163 33.08 29.75 13.27
CA LEU A 163 32.66 31.12 13.51
C LEU A 163 33.81 31.86 14.18
N LYS A 164 34.21 33.00 13.62
CA LYS A 164 35.30 33.84 14.12
C LYS A 164 34.77 35.19 14.55
N LEU A 165 35.20 35.65 15.71
CA LEU A 165 34.99 37.01 16.19
C LEU A 165 36.36 37.68 16.32
N THR A 166 36.57 38.77 15.57
CA THR A 166 37.86 39.46 15.47
C THR A 166 37.73 40.89 15.96
N LYS A 167 38.65 41.34 16.81
CA LYS A 167 38.74 42.71 17.32
C LYS A 167 40.20 43.16 17.29
N GLY A 168 40.54 44.08 16.38
CA GLY A 168 41.93 44.46 16.14
C GLY A 168 42.77 43.28 15.67
N SER A 169 43.82 42.91 16.42
CA SER A 169 44.66 41.72 16.17
C SER A 169 44.19 40.46 16.88
N GLU A 170 43.22 40.57 17.81
CA GLU A 170 42.71 39.43 18.57
C GLU A 170 41.61 38.72 17.79
N THR A 171 41.69 37.39 17.67
CA THR A 171 40.67 36.55 17.04
C THR A 171 40.32 35.39 17.96
N GLN A 172 39.04 35.23 18.24
CA GLN A 172 38.50 34.04 18.91
C GLN A 172 37.63 33.26 17.94
N SER A 173 37.65 31.93 18.04
CA SER A 173 36.94 31.05 17.12
C SER A 173 36.15 29.99 17.88
N LYS A 174 34.97 29.64 17.36
CA LYS A 174 34.12 28.57 17.88
C LYS A 174 33.60 27.74 16.73
N LYS A 175 33.66 26.41 16.86
CA LYS A 175 32.97 25.50 15.94
C LYS A 175 31.47 25.58 16.21
N VAL A 176 30.69 25.86 15.18
CA VAL A 176 29.24 25.97 15.28
C VAL A 176 28.60 25.22 14.11
N LYS A 177 27.47 24.57 14.38
CA LYS A 177 26.64 23.95 13.34
C LYS A 177 25.80 25.03 12.66
N LEU A 178 26.04 25.26 11.37
CA LEU A 178 25.20 26.05 10.50
C LEU A 178 23.98 25.21 10.08
N GLU A 179 22.79 25.72 10.39
CA GLU A 179 21.51 25.10 10.04
C GLU A 179 20.79 25.85 8.90
N GLY A 180 19.79 25.20 8.29
CA GLY A 180 18.91 25.83 7.30
C GLY A 180 19.42 25.77 5.85
N LEU A 181 20.43 24.93 5.57
CA LEU A 181 20.82 24.62 4.20
C LEU A 181 19.81 23.65 3.57
N LYS A 182 19.84 23.50 2.25
CA LYS A 182 18.87 22.66 1.54
C LYS A 182 19.08 21.19 1.93
N PRO A 183 18.08 20.50 2.49
CA PRO A 183 18.22 19.10 2.85
C PRO A 183 18.08 18.19 1.63
N LYS A 184 18.82 17.08 1.60
CA LYS A 184 18.87 16.11 0.49
C LYS A 184 17.49 15.62 0.08
N LEU A 185 16.61 15.34 1.04
CA LEU A 185 15.24 14.88 0.80
C LEU A 185 14.43 15.85 -0.10
N SER A 186 14.69 17.16 -0.01
CA SER A 186 14.01 18.18 -0.82
C SER A 186 14.51 18.27 -2.27
N THR A 187 15.64 17.63 -2.58
CA THR A 187 16.28 17.68 -3.91
C THR A 187 15.90 16.52 -4.83
N LEU A 188 15.21 15.51 -4.30
CA LEU A 188 14.93 14.28 -5.04
C LEU A 188 13.71 14.45 -5.96
N GLU A 189 13.79 13.89 -7.16
CA GLU A 189 12.66 13.85 -8.10
C GLU A 189 11.65 12.77 -7.71
N GLU A 190 10.36 13.01 -7.91
CA GLU A 190 9.29 12.06 -7.54
C GLU A 190 9.41 10.70 -8.26
N SER A 191 10.01 10.68 -9.45
CA SER A 191 10.27 9.46 -10.21
C SER A 191 11.24 8.48 -9.53
N LYS A 192 12.01 8.95 -8.54
CA LYS A 192 12.93 8.11 -7.76
C LYS A 192 12.25 7.33 -6.63
N PHE A 193 10.96 7.58 -6.39
CA PHE A 193 10.21 6.99 -5.29
C PHE A 193 9.36 5.83 -5.78
N SER A 194 9.42 4.71 -5.07
CA SER A 194 8.59 3.53 -5.33
C SER A 194 8.18 2.86 -4.03
N VAL A 195 6.95 2.32 -4.01
CA VAL A 195 6.39 1.64 -2.83
C VAL A 195 6.32 0.15 -3.11
N ASP A 196 6.88 -0.65 -2.19
CA ASP A 196 6.71 -2.09 -2.18
C ASP A 196 5.48 -2.48 -1.34
N VAL A 197 4.47 -3.01 -2.03
CA VAL A 197 3.24 -3.51 -1.42
C VAL A 197 3.29 -5.04 -1.32
N THR A 198 3.07 -5.56 -0.11
CA THR A 198 3.04 -7.01 0.17
C THR A 198 1.92 -7.69 -0.62
N GLU A 199 2.26 -8.77 -1.32
CA GLU A 199 1.29 -9.59 -2.07
C GLU A 199 0.36 -8.77 -3.00
N LYS A 200 0.87 -7.66 -3.55
CA LYS A 200 0.10 -6.71 -4.38
C LYS A 200 -0.80 -7.39 -5.42
N GLY A 201 -0.28 -8.40 -6.13
CA GLY A 201 -1.01 -9.13 -7.16
C GLY A 201 -2.08 -10.12 -6.66
N LYS A 202 -2.21 -10.33 -5.34
CA LYS A 202 -3.18 -11.22 -4.70
C LYS A 202 -4.32 -10.47 -3.98
N ILE A 203 -4.12 -9.18 -3.70
CA ILE A 203 -5.09 -8.35 -2.96
C ILE A 203 -5.73 -7.32 -3.89
N SER A 204 -6.99 -6.96 -3.63
CA SER A 204 -7.60 -5.79 -4.27
C SER A 204 -7.07 -4.49 -3.64
N PRO A 205 -7.12 -3.36 -4.37
CA PRO A 205 -6.84 -2.05 -3.79
C PRO A 205 -7.58 -1.77 -2.47
N SER A 206 -8.87 -2.12 -2.38
CA SER A 206 -9.68 -1.96 -1.16
C SER A 206 -9.17 -2.72 0.07
N GLN A 207 -8.44 -3.82 -0.14
CA GLN A 207 -7.80 -4.62 0.92
C GLN A 207 -6.46 -4.04 1.37
N LEU A 208 -5.95 -3.00 0.69
CA LEU A 208 -4.71 -2.33 1.07
C LEU A 208 -4.84 -1.74 2.49
N THR A 209 -3.92 -2.17 3.35
CA THR A 209 -3.72 -1.58 4.69
C THR A 209 -2.73 -0.41 4.61
N ASN A 210 -2.67 0.39 5.67
CA ASN A 210 -1.65 1.44 5.79
C ASN A 210 -0.25 0.87 6.10
N GLU A 211 -0.13 -0.45 6.29
CA GLU A 211 1.13 -1.13 6.59
C GLU A 211 1.81 -1.59 5.29
N MET A 212 2.51 -0.66 4.65
CA MET A 212 3.33 -0.96 3.48
C MET A 212 4.70 -1.47 3.90
N LYS A 213 5.27 -2.39 3.12
CA LYS A 213 6.50 -3.07 3.52
C LYS A 213 7.66 -2.11 3.60
N LYS A 214 7.92 -1.37 2.51
CA LYS A 214 9.03 -0.42 2.38
C LYS A 214 8.75 0.65 1.33
N LEU A 215 9.24 1.86 1.58
CA LEU A 215 9.46 2.86 0.56
C LEU A 215 10.91 2.73 0.05
N LYS A 216 11.08 2.60 -1.26
CA LYS A 216 12.38 2.64 -1.92
C LYS A 216 12.56 4.01 -2.57
N VAL A 217 13.71 4.62 -2.29
CA VAL A 217 14.08 5.91 -2.87
C VAL A 217 15.50 5.82 -3.41
N GLU A 218 15.65 6.01 -4.71
CA GLU A 218 16.96 5.95 -5.33
C GLU A 218 17.87 7.07 -4.78
N GLY A 219 19.04 6.69 -4.27
CA GLY A 219 20.03 7.61 -3.71
C GLY A 219 19.77 8.02 -2.25
N LEU A 220 18.82 7.38 -1.55
CA LEU A 220 18.53 7.64 -0.14
C LEU A 220 18.46 6.35 0.67
N ASP A 221 19.11 6.33 1.83
CA ASP A 221 19.00 5.24 2.80
C ASP A 221 17.82 5.49 3.73
N VAL A 222 16.62 5.15 3.24
CA VAL A 222 15.35 5.41 3.92
C VAL A 222 15.28 4.66 5.25
N ASP A 223 15.51 3.36 5.24
CA ASP A 223 15.30 2.48 6.41
C ASP A 223 16.09 2.93 7.64
N ASN A 224 17.34 3.38 7.43
CA ASN A 224 18.20 3.77 8.55
C ASN A 224 17.98 5.22 8.98
N LYS A 225 17.84 6.17 8.04
CA LYS A 225 17.88 7.60 8.35
C LYS A 225 16.51 8.28 8.46
N TYR A 226 15.48 7.69 7.89
CA TYR A 226 14.17 8.32 7.76
C TYR A 226 13.06 7.45 8.37
N ASP A 227 12.06 8.13 8.92
CA ASP A 227 10.78 7.53 9.24
C ASP A 227 9.83 7.77 8.07
N VAL A 228 9.01 6.76 7.75
CA VAL A 228 8.02 6.85 6.69
C VAL A 228 6.65 6.49 7.23
N LYS A 229 5.69 7.38 7.04
CA LYS A 229 4.28 7.14 7.33
C LYS A 229 3.51 7.06 6.02
N PHE A 230 2.71 6.02 5.87
CA PHE A 230 1.83 5.85 4.72
C PHE A 230 0.38 6.13 5.10
N GLU A 231 -0.34 6.72 4.15
CA GLU A 231 -1.77 6.94 4.24
C GLU A 231 -2.41 6.63 2.87
N LYS A 232 -3.49 5.86 2.89
CA LYS A 232 -4.30 5.63 1.70
C LYS A 232 -5.09 6.90 1.37
N VAL A 233 -4.90 7.44 0.16
CA VAL A 233 -5.66 8.60 -0.33
C VAL A 233 -6.95 8.11 -0.97
N TRP A 234 -6.84 7.23 -1.97
CA TRP A 234 -7.98 6.57 -2.59
C TRP A 234 -7.58 5.21 -3.17
N VAL A 235 -8.59 4.38 -3.44
CA VAL A 235 -8.44 3.05 -4.04
C VAL A 235 -9.44 2.87 -5.16
N ASN A 236 -9.04 2.12 -6.19
CA ASN A 236 -9.85 1.85 -7.36
C ASN A 236 -9.74 0.37 -7.74
N ASP A 237 -10.69 -0.42 -7.25
CA ASP A 237 -10.79 -1.86 -7.49
C ASP A 237 -11.12 -2.20 -8.95
N VAL A 238 -11.77 -1.26 -9.67
CA VAL A 238 -12.12 -1.43 -11.09
C VAL A 238 -10.86 -1.39 -11.96
N GLU A 239 -9.99 -0.41 -11.69
CA GLU A 239 -8.75 -0.20 -12.45
C GLU A 239 -7.54 -0.93 -11.86
N ALA A 240 -7.70 -1.53 -10.67
CA ALA A 240 -6.65 -2.21 -9.90
C ALA A 240 -5.45 -1.28 -9.59
N LYS A 241 -5.76 -0.08 -9.10
CA LYS A 241 -4.80 0.94 -8.69
C LYS A 241 -5.22 1.65 -7.41
N ALA A 242 -4.27 2.29 -6.75
CA ALA A 242 -4.47 3.07 -5.53
C ALA A 242 -3.54 4.29 -5.53
N LYS A 243 -3.94 5.36 -4.83
CA LYS A 243 -3.06 6.50 -4.54
C LYS A 243 -2.75 6.53 -3.06
N ILE A 244 -1.46 6.69 -2.77
CA ILE A 244 -0.90 6.60 -1.44
C ILE A 244 -0.13 7.88 -1.16
N LYS A 245 -0.36 8.46 0.01
CA LYS A 245 0.47 9.53 0.54
C LYS A 245 1.58 8.91 1.38
N ALA A 246 2.83 9.25 1.08
CA ALA A 246 3.99 8.90 1.89
C ALA A 246 4.56 10.18 2.50
N THR A 247 4.58 10.25 3.83
CA THR A 247 5.27 11.31 4.58
C THR A 247 6.59 10.76 5.07
N ILE A 248 7.68 11.32 4.56
CA ILE A 248 9.07 10.94 4.89
C ILE A 248 9.63 12.01 5.81
N SER A 249 10.16 11.65 6.97
CA SER A 249 10.77 12.58 7.92
C SER A 249 12.14 12.08 8.36
N LEU A 250 13.11 12.98 8.47
CA LEU A 250 14.44 12.64 8.96
C LEU A 250 14.38 12.30 10.47
N LYS A 251 14.93 11.16 10.89
CA LYS A 251 14.85 10.68 12.29
C LYS A 251 15.47 11.64 13.29
N GLU A 252 16.66 12.19 12.98
CA GLU A 252 17.37 13.13 13.84
C GLU A 252 16.72 14.52 13.90
N ASN A 253 15.90 14.87 12.90
CA ASN A 253 15.17 16.13 12.85
C ASN A 253 13.86 16.00 12.05
N PRO A 254 12.75 15.62 12.71
CA PRO A 254 11.47 15.39 12.04
C PRO A 254 10.83 16.62 11.38
N SER A 255 11.34 17.83 11.65
CA SER A 255 10.91 19.04 10.93
C SER A 255 11.32 19.01 9.45
N ILE A 256 12.40 18.27 9.13
CA ILE A 256 12.81 17.97 7.76
C ILE A 256 11.97 16.81 7.27
N LYS A 257 10.91 17.14 6.55
CA LYS A 257 9.97 16.18 6.02
C LYS A 257 9.51 16.52 4.61
N ARG A 258 9.01 15.51 3.91
CA ARG A 258 8.41 15.66 2.58
C ARG A 258 7.21 14.75 2.46
N ASP A 259 6.13 15.31 1.95
CA ASP A 259 4.94 14.57 1.56
C ASP A 259 5.01 14.25 0.07
N LEU A 260 4.67 13.02 -0.29
CA LEU A 260 4.63 12.54 -1.67
C LEU A 260 3.30 11.86 -1.93
N SER A 261 2.84 11.93 -3.17
CA SER A 261 1.65 11.21 -3.62
C SER A 261 2.02 10.24 -4.73
N LEU A 262 1.85 8.96 -4.46
CA LEU A 262 2.33 7.88 -5.30
C LEU A 262 1.15 7.05 -5.80
N GLU A 263 1.01 6.93 -7.12
CA GLU A 263 0.06 5.98 -7.71
C GLU A 263 0.71 4.60 -7.79
N VAL A 264 0.03 3.61 -7.21
CA VAL A 264 0.44 2.21 -7.23
C VAL A 264 -0.52 1.42 -8.07
N THR A 265 0.01 0.71 -9.07
CA THR A 265 -0.75 -0.14 -9.99
C THR A 265 -0.35 -1.61 -9.87
N GLY A 266 -1.13 -2.50 -10.49
CA GLY A 266 -0.84 -3.93 -10.55
C GLY A 266 -1.39 -4.72 -9.36
N PHE A 267 -2.47 -4.23 -8.75
CA PHE A 267 -3.24 -4.99 -7.77
C PHE A 267 -4.03 -6.14 -8.43
N ALA A 268 -4.56 -7.05 -7.63
CA ALA A 268 -5.47 -8.08 -8.12
C ALA A 268 -6.75 -7.45 -8.70
N ARG A 269 -7.11 -7.87 -9.92
CA ARG A 269 -8.38 -7.45 -10.55
C ARG A 269 -9.51 -8.37 -10.12
N VAL A 270 -10.72 -7.81 -10.02
CA VAL A 270 -11.93 -8.61 -9.84
C VAL A 270 -12.11 -9.54 -11.05
N ASN A 271 -12.03 -10.85 -10.82
CA ASN A 271 -12.21 -11.86 -11.85
C ASN A 271 -13.62 -12.46 -11.79
N LEU A 272 -14.45 -12.13 -12.78
CA LEU A 272 -15.83 -12.63 -12.91
C LEU A 272 -16.00 -13.67 -14.03
N ASN A 273 -14.91 -14.25 -14.55
CA ASN A 273 -14.96 -15.18 -15.68
C ASN A 273 -15.41 -16.61 -15.31
N HIS A 274 -16.07 -16.77 -14.16
CA HIS A 274 -16.67 -18.03 -13.74
C HIS A 274 -18.18 -17.96 -13.94
N ALA A 275 -18.70 -18.86 -14.77
CA ALA A 275 -20.14 -19.02 -14.97
C ALA A 275 -20.84 -19.35 -13.64
N ALA A 276 -22.09 -18.91 -13.49
CA ALA A 276 -22.92 -19.34 -12.37
C ALA A 276 -23.25 -20.83 -12.50
N ASN A 277 -23.33 -21.53 -11.38
CA ASN A 277 -23.85 -22.89 -11.35
C ASN A 277 -25.38 -22.82 -11.24
N ILE A 278 -26.08 -23.34 -12.25
CA ILE A 278 -27.54 -23.30 -12.37
C ILE A 278 -28.04 -24.73 -12.41
N ARG A 279 -28.78 -25.15 -11.39
CA ARG A 279 -29.35 -26.51 -11.28
C ARG A 279 -30.83 -26.47 -11.00
N TRP A 280 -31.60 -27.41 -11.52
CA TRP A 280 -33.02 -27.53 -11.19
C TRP A 280 -33.21 -27.90 -9.72
N LYS A 281 -34.09 -27.20 -9.01
CA LYS A 281 -34.51 -27.57 -7.63
C LYS A 281 -35.35 -28.82 -7.61
N ASN A 282 -36.29 -28.90 -8.56
CA ASN A 282 -37.14 -30.05 -8.78
C ASN A 282 -37.59 -30.01 -10.23
N LEU A 283 -37.54 -31.15 -10.94
CA LEU A 283 -38.04 -31.25 -12.31
C LEU A 283 -39.57 -31.16 -12.27
N SER A 284 -40.11 -29.93 -12.27
CA SER A 284 -41.55 -29.75 -12.42
C SER A 284 -41.93 -30.18 -13.83
N THR A 285 -42.51 -31.38 -13.93
CA THR A 285 -42.91 -32.04 -15.19
C THR A 285 -44.01 -31.31 -15.95
N HIS A 286 -44.49 -30.16 -15.46
CA HIS A 286 -45.62 -29.44 -16.01
C HIS A 286 -45.27 -28.09 -16.64
N LEU A 287 -44.05 -27.59 -16.46
CA LEU A 287 -43.70 -26.24 -16.89
C LEU A 287 -43.38 -26.18 -18.39
N LYS A 288 -44.20 -25.45 -19.17
CA LYS A 288 -43.99 -25.26 -20.61
C LYS A 288 -42.93 -24.18 -20.85
N ALA A 289 -41.99 -24.42 -21.78
CA ALA A 289 -40.88 -23.51 -22.04
C ALA A 289 -41.31 -22.07 -22.43
N PRO A 290 -42.30 -21.87 -23.32
CA PRO A 290 -42.76 -20.52 -23.67
C PRO A 290 -43.38 -19.76 -22.50
N GLU A 291 -44.18 -20.44 -21.68
CA GLU A 291 -44.84 -19.87 -20.50
C GLU A 291 -43.80 -19.45 -19.47
N PHE A 292 -42.84 -20.33 -19.16
CA PHE A 292 -41.75 -20.02 -18.26
C PHE A 292 -40.90 -18.85 -18.75
N ARG A 293 -40.56 -18.81 -20.05
CA ARG A 293 -39.83 -17.69 -20.65
C ARG A 293 -40.55 -16.38 -20.41
N ASN A 294 -41.85 -16.32 -20.71
CA ASN A 294 -42.65 -15.11 -20.54
C ASN A 294 -42.76 -14.71 -19.05
N GLN A 295 -42.90 -15.70 -18.16
CA GLN A 295 -42.92 -15.48 -16.72
C GLN A 295 -41.62 -14.83 -16.21
N ILE A 296 -40.44 -15.32 -16.64
CA ILE A 296 -39.17 -14.69 -16.25
C ILE A 296 -39.04 -13.30 -16.86
N LEU A 297 -39.35 -13.12 -18.16
CA LEU A 297 -39.15 -11.84 -18.84
C LEU A 297 -40.06 -10.73 -18.31
N ASN A 298 -41.28 -11.07 -17.87
CA ASN A 298 -42.26 -10.12 -17.32
C ASN A 298 -42.08 -9.88 -15.81
N SER A 299 -41.18 -10.60 -15.14
CA SER A 299 -40.92 -10.41 -13.71
C SER A 299 -40.07 -9.16 -13.47
N GLU A 300 -40.48 -8.33 -12.51
CA GLU A 300 -39.69 -7.20 -12.01
C GLU A 300 -38.35 -7.65 -11.44
N ASN A 301 -38.33 -8.83 -10.79
CA ASN A 301 -37.13 -9.43 -10.23
C ASN A 301 -36.85 -10.79 -10.87
N LYS A 302 -36.31 -10.75 -12.10
CA LYS A 302 -35.95 -11.93 -12.90
C LYS A 302 -35.10 -12.95 -12.14
N LEU A 303 -34.18 -12.50 -11.28
CA LEU A 303 -33.31 -13.38 -10.51
C LEU A 303 -34.09 -14.14 -9.42
N GLN A 304 -34.95 -13.45 -8.68
CA GLN A 304 -35.81 -14.08 -7.69
C GLN A 304 -36.79 -15.06 -8.34
N GLU A 305 -37.31 -14.72 -9.53
CA GLU A 305 -38.15 -15.61 -10.30
C GLU A 305 -37.40 -16.89 -10.72
N LEU A 306 -36.17 -16.76 -11.24
CA LEU A 306 -35.31 -17.92 -11.55
C LEU A 306 -35.06 -18.79 -10.31
N ARG A 307 -34.83 -18.18 -9.13
CA ARG A 307 -34.60 -18.91 -7.86
C ARG A 307 -35.80 -19.75 -7.41
N LYS A 308 -37.01 -19.53 -7.91
CA LYS A 308 -38.16 -20.41 -7.62
C LYS A 308 -37.96 -21.80 -8.23
N TYR A 309 -37.26 -21.89 -9.36
CA TYR A 309 -37.10 -23.12 -10.15
C TYR A 309 -35.67 -23.68 -10.10
N PHE A 310 -34.69 -22.82 -9.87
CA PHE A 310 -33.27 -23.18 -9.91
C PHE A 310 -32.54 -22.89 -8.60
N ASP A 311 -31.63 -23.78 -8.25
CA ASP A 311 -30.53 -23.51 -7.34
C ASP A 311 -29.44 -22.77 -8.11
N LEU A 312 -29.21 -21.52 -7.70
CA LEU A 312 -28.24 -20.61 -8.31
C LEU A 312 -27.08 -20.39 -7.34
N SER A 313 -25.90 -20.91 -7.70
CA SER A 313 -24.64 -20.56 -7.05
C SER A 313 -23.93 -19.49 -7.85
N ILE A 314 -23.82 -18.30 -7.25
CA ILE A 314 -23.20 -17.10 -7.82
C ILE A 314 -21.95 -16.82 -6.99
N PRO A 315 -20.83 -16.36 -7.60
CA PRO A 315 -19.65 -15.94 -6.84
C PRO A 315 -19.99 -14.97 -5.71
N GLN A 316 -19.25 -15.06 -4.61
CA GLN A 316 -19.49 -14.22 -3.43
C GLN A 316 -19.45 -12.73 -3.80
N ASN A 317 -20.40 -11.96 -3.25
CA ASN A 317 -20.54 -10.52 -3.48
C ASN A 317 -20.78 -10.15 -4.95
N ALA A 318 -21.24 -11.08 -5.79
CA ALA A 318 -21.67 -10.81 -7.16
C ALA A 318 -23.17 -11.08 -7.33
N LYS A 319 -23.72 -10.55 -8.41
CA LYS A 319 -25.13 -10.68 -8.81
C LYS A 319 -25.18 -11.28 -10.22
N LEU A 320 -26.26 -11.98 -10.54
CA LEU A 320 -26.53 -12.47 -11.88
C LEU A 320 -27.54 -11.52 -12.54
N GLU A 321 -27.13 -10.90 -13.65
CA GLU A 321 -28.00 -10.08 -14.48
C GLU A 321 -28.46 -10.88 -15.71
N VAL A 322 -29.77 -11.07 -15.84
CA VAL A 322 -30.36 -11.76 -16.99
C VAL A 322 -30.38 -10.79 -18.18
N VAL A 323 -29.64 -11.14 -19.23
CA VAL A 323 -29.57 -10.34 -20.47
C VAL A 323 -30.77 -10.66 -21.36
N LYS A 324 -30.95 -11.94 -21.70
CA LYS A 324 -32.07 -12.42 -22.52
C LYS A 324 -32.32 -13.90 -22.31
N ILE A 325 -33.48 -14.36 -22.76
CA ILE A 325 -33.86 -15.78 -22.78
C ILE A 325 -34.39 -16.10 -24.17
N ASP A 326 -33.68 -16.98 -24.87
CA ASP A 326 -34.07 -17.43 -26.20
C ASP A 326 -34.80 -18.78 -26.10
N LEU A 327 -35.82 -18.96 -26.95
CA LEU A 327 -36.53 -20.23 -27.10
C LEU A 327 -36.00 -20.93 -28.35
N GLU A 328 -35.43 -22.11 -28.15
CA GLU A 328 -34.92 -22.94 -29.25
C GLU A 328 -35.73 -24.22 -29.36
N THR A 329 -35.85 -24.70 -30.59
CA THR A 329 -36.44 -26.01 -30.88
C THR A 329 -35.34 -26.97 -31.31
N PHE A 330 -35.41 -28.20 -30.82
CA PHE A 330 -34.51 -29.27 -31.23
C PHE A 330 -35.28 -30.55 -31.46
N LYS A 331 -34.80 -31.38 -32.39
CA LYS A 331 -35.44 -32.64 -32.75
C LYS A 331 -34.78 -33.80 -32.02
N LEU A 332 -35.54 -34.54 -31.21
CA LEU A 332 -35.09 -35.77 -30.55
C LEU A 332 -36.07 -36.89 -30.88
N LYS A 333 -35.59 -38.01 -31.45
CA LYS A 333 -36.43 -39.19 -31.79
C LYS A 333 -37.72 -38.84 -32.57
N ASN A 334 -37.60 -38.03 -33.62
CA ASN A 334 -38.72 -37.55 -34.45
C ASN A 334 -39.76 -36.66 -33.74
N GLN A 335 -39.45 -36.15 -32.54
CA GLN A 335 -40.30 -35.20 -31.82
C GLN A 335 -39.57 -33.86 -31.66
N PHE A 336 -40.29 -32.76 -31.88
CA PHE A 336 -39.81 -31.42 -31.56
C PHE A 336 -39.89 -31.21 -30.05
N ASN A 337 -38.78 -30.82 -29.45
CA ASN A 337 -38.69 -30.44 -28.05
C ASN A 337 -38.24 -28.98 -27.96
N TYR A 338 -38.59 -28.32 -26.87
CA TYR A 338 -38.20 -26.96 -26.58
C TYR A 338 -37.07 -26.95 -25.55
N GLN A 339 -36.10 -26.06 -25.76
CA GLN A 339 -35.12 -25.68 -24.75
C GLN A 339 -35.07 -24.17 -24.65
N LEU A 340 -34.64 -23.66 -23.49
CA LEU A 340 -34.35 -22.24 -23.33
C LEU A 340 -32.85 -22.03 -23.23
N VAL A 341 -32.38 -20.94 -23.82
CA VAL A 341 -31.00 -20.48 -23.65
C VAL A 341 -31.05 -19.23 -22.78
N LEU A 342 -30.60 -19.37 -21.53
CA LEU A 342 -30.46 -18.25 -20.61
C LEU A 342 -29.12 -17.55 -20.87
N HIS A 343 -29.18 -16.32 -21.34
CA HIS A 343 -28.02 -15.44 -21.48
C HIS A 343 -27.94 -14.51 -20.28
N TYR A 344 -26.79 -14.50 -19.61
CA TYR A 344 -26.60 -13.72 -18.38
C TYR A 344 -25.18 -13.19 -18.24
N LYS A 345 -25.02 -12.19 -17.37
CA LYS A 345 -23.72 -11.70 -16.90
C LYS A 345 -23.63 -11.86 -15.39
N ILE A 346 -22.41 -11.99 -14.90
CA ILE A 346 -22.09 -11.85 -13.48
C ILE A 346 -21.58 -10.44 -13.28
N VAL A 347 -22.16 -9.74 -12.31
CA VAL A 347 -21.90 -8.32 -12.05
C VAL A 347 -21.50 -8.13 -10.61
N ARG A 348 -20.49 -7.29 -10.39
CA ARG A 348 -20.13 -6.78 -9.08
C ARG A 348 -20.23 -5.27 -9.09
N ASP A 349 -21.13 -4.76 -8.26
CA ASP A 349 -21.35 -3.33 -8.06
C ASP A 349 -20.78 -2.89 -6.70
N ASN A 350 -20.90 -1.61 -6.40
CA ASN A 350 -20.46 -1.00 -5.16
C ASN A 350 -18.96 -1.18 -4.88
N LEU A 351 -18.15 -1.28 -5.95
CA LEU A 351 -16.70 -1.36 -5.85
C LEU A 351 -16.10 0.02 -5.62
N ASP A 352 -15.04 0.09 -4.82
CA ASP A 352 -14.25 1.31 -4.68
C ASP A 352 -13.72 1.72 -6.07
N ASN A 353 -14.00 2.95 -6.47
CA ASN A 353 -13.57 3.54 -7.74
C ASN A 353 -13.10 4.98 -7.53
N GLY A 354 -12.36 5.21 -6.44
CA GLY A 354 -11.87 6.51 -6.06
C GLY A 354 -10.93 7.13 -7.10
N SER A 355 -10.93 8.46 -7.14
CA SER A 355 -10.04 9.30 -7.95
C SER A 355 -9.61 10.54 -7.16
N ASP A 356 -8.81 11.41 -7.77
CA ASP A 356 -8.43 12.68 -7.12
C ASP A 356 -9.64 13.61 -6.89
N GLU A 357 -10.62 13.58 -7.79
CA GLU A 357 -11.85 14.38 -7.71
C GLU A 357 -12.86 13.77 -6.72
N ASN A 358 -12.89 12.45 -6.60
CA ASN A 358 -13.80 11.75 -5.69
C ASN A 358 -13.12 10.55 -4.99
N PRO A 359 -12.31 10.80 -3.94
CA PRO A 359 -11.46 9.78 -3.31
C PRO A 359 -12.23 8.61 -2.69
N SER A 360 -13.48 8.83 -2.27
CA SER A 360 -14.31 7.86 -1.55
C SER A 360 -15.40 7.22 -2.40
N SER A 361 -15.34 7.36 -3.73
CA SER A 361 -16.34 6.81 -4.65
C SER A 361 -16.46 5.28 -4.52
N LYS A 362 -17.71 4.80 -4.44
CA LYS A 362 -18.07 3.37 -4.41
C LYS A 362 -19.11 3.01 -5.46
N THR A 363 -19.05 3.66 -6.62
CA THR A 363 -19.98 3.42 -7.73
C THR A 363 -19.41 2.49 -8.79
N GLY A 364 -18.23 1.91 -8.53
CA GLY A 364 -17.55 1.01 -9.44
C GLY A 364 -18.38 -0.22 -9.77
N LYS A 365 -18.38 -0.57 -11.06
CA LYS A 365 -19.07 -1.74 -11.61
C LYS A 365 -18.10 -2.53 -12.48
N VAL A 366 -18.01 -3.84 -12.27
CA VAL A 366 -17.33 -4.78 -13.15
C VAL A 366 -18.33 -5.85 -13.59
N GLU A 367 -18.27 -6.22 -14.87
CA GLU A 367 -19.13 -7.24 -15.46
C GLU A 367 -18.28 -8.35 -16.06
N SER A 368 -18.75 -9.58 -15.97
CA SER A 368 -18.19 -10.70 -16.73
C SER A 368 -18.48 -10.56 -18.22
N ILE A 369 -17.82 -11.42 -19.01
CA ILE A 369 -18.35 -11.77 -20.33
C ILE A 369 -19.77 -12.34 -20.22
N GLN A 370 -20.51 -12.33 -21.33
CA GLN A 370 -21.83 -12.96 -21.37
C GLN A 370 -21.71 -14.49 -21.37
N PHE A 371 -22.41 -15.15 -20.46
CA PHE A 371 -22.56 -16.60 -20.41
C PHE A 371 -23.87 -17.04 -21.04
N SER A 372 -23.93 -18.29 -21.48
CA SER A 372 -25.14 -18.92 -22.02
C SER A 372 -25.33 -20.28 -21.37
N GLN A 373 -26.50 -20.53 -20.80
CA GLN A 373 -26.85 -21.81 -20.17
C GLN A 373 -28.10 -22.37 -20.84
N TYR A 374 -27.99 -23.61 -21.33
CA TYR A 374 -29.14 -24.35 -21.82
C TYR A 374 -29.94 -24.88 -20.64
N LEU A 375 -31.23 -24.55 -20.63
CA LEU A 375 -32.22 -25.04 -19.69
C LEU A 375 -33.09 -26.06 -20.44
N VAL A 376 -33.10 -27.29 -19.95
CA VAL A 376 -33.82 -28.43 -20.54
C VAL A 376 -34.74 -29.05 -19.48
N GLY A 377 -35.68 -29.91 -19.90
CA GLY A 377 -36.61 -30.59 -18.98
C GLY A 377 -37.99 -29.94 -18.86
N PHE A 378 -38.31 -28.98 -19.74
CA PHE A 378 -39.65 -28.43 -19.86
C PHE A 378 -40.65 -29.47 -20.38
N SER A 379 -41.91 -29.34 -19.95
CA SER A 379 -43.00 -30.18 -20.41
C SER A 379 -43.25 -29.98 -21.91
N ARG A 380 -43.77 -31.04 -22.55
CA ARG A 380 -44.22 -30.96 -23.94
C ARG A 380 -45.51 -30.16 -23.99
N ASN A 381 -45.71 -29.43 -25.08
CA ASN A 381 -46.97 -28.70 -25.30
C ASN A 381 -48.16 -29.65 -25.40
#